data_AF-A0A7V9SCW7-F1
#
_entry.id   AF-A0A7V9SCW7-F1
#
_cell.length_a   1.000
_cell.length_b   1.000
_cell.length_c   1.000
_cell.angle_alpha   90.00
_cell.angle_beta   90.00
_cell.angle_gamma   90.00
#
_symmetry.space_group_name_H-M   'P 1'
#
loop_
_entity.id
_entity.type
_entity.pdbx_description
1 polymer ?
#
loop_
_entity_poly.entity_id
_entity_poly.type
_entity_poly.pdbx_seq_one_letter_code
_entity_poly.pdbx_strand_id
1 'polypeptide(L)'
;MSGRGRDEKNWRLEMAAVADSLREMGYDIELPAIEAPETGLVARRDRADRTVLVAIDSGGRFRATLTWVVGEWPSRDVIGGAPVRVIDAVSRTVTITGQLERPEQVIDVVSDLDSIACRE
;
A
#
# COMPACT_ATOMS: atom_id res chain seq x y z
N MET A 1 20.12 -24.14 -14.43
CA MET A 1 18.84 -23.65 -13.87
C MET A 1 18.81 -23.96 -12.37
N SER A 2 19.45 -23.15 -11.51
CA SER A 2 19.44 -23.37 -10.04
C SER A 2 19.46 -22.08 -9.20
N GLY A 3 19.31 -20.89 -9.81
CA GLY A 3 19.32 -19.61 -9.07
C GLY A 3 17.97 -19.25 -8.41
N ARG A 4 16.86 -19.50 -9.12
CA ARG A 4 15.50 -19.06 -8.73
C ARG A 4 15.08 -19.44 -7.30
N GLY A 5 15.38 -20.67 -6.86
CA GLY A 5 14.95 -21.15 -5.55
C GLY A 5 15.76 -20.59 -4.36
N ARG A 6 16.98 -20.10 -4.60
CA ARG A 6 17.78 -19.44 -3.56
C ARG A 6 17.34 -17.98 -3.41
N ASP A 7 17.08 -17.30 -4.53
CA ASP A 7 16.62 -15.91 -4.55
C ASP A 7 15.22 -15.77 -3.93
N GLU A 8 14.30 -16.69 -4.25
CA GLU A 8 12.95 -16.71 -3.67
C GLU A 8 12.96 -16.99 -2.16
N LYS A 9 13.85 -17.87 -1.69
CA LYS A 9 14.02 -18.15 -0.26
C LYS A 9 14.63 -16.96 0.48
N ASN A 10 15.54 -16.23 -0.17
CA ASN A 10 16.12 -15.01 0.38
C ASN A 10 15.06 -13.91 0.50
N TRP A 11 14.22 -13.75 -0.53
CA TRP A 11 13.08 -12.83 -0.51
C TRP A 11 12.14 -13.11 0.66
N ARG A 12 11.75 -14.37 0.87
CA ARG A 12 10.84 -14.71 1.97
C ARG A 12 11.40 -14.38 3.36
N LEU A 13 12.68 -14.62 3.59
CA LEU A 13 13.33 -14.32 4.89
C LEU A 13 13.47 -12.81 5.10
N GLU A 14 13.91 -12.08 4.07
CA GLU A 14 14.10 -10.63 4.15
C GLU A 14 12.77 -9.87 4.18
N MET A 15 11.70 -10.42 3.59
CA MET A 15 10.34 -9.85 3.68
C MET A 15 9.80 -9.80 5.12
N ALA A 16 10.24 -10.69 6.02
CA ALA A 16 9.86 -10.60 7.42
C ALA A 16 10.48 -9.35 8.08
N ALA A 17 11.78 -9.10 7.85
CA ALA A 17 12.47 -7.91 8.34
C ALA A 17 11.88 -6.63 7.72
N VAL A 18 11.57 -6.66 6.43
CA VAL A 18 10.88 -5.55 5.74
C VAL A 18 9.50 -5.30 6.35
N ALA A 19 8.72 -6.33 6.66
CA ALA A 19 7.43 -6.18 7.31
C ALA A 19 7.56 -5.49 8.68
N ASP A 20 8.57 -5.84 9.46
CA ASP A 20 8.83 -5.20 10.76
C ASP A 20 9.20 -3.73 10.59
N SER A 21 10.09 -3.39 9.66
CA SER A 21 10.40 -1.99 9.35
C SER A 21 9.19 -1.20 8.85
N LEU A 22 8.32 -1.81 8.03
CA LEU A 22 7.09 -1.17 7.58
C LEU A 22 6.10 -0.92 8.73
N ARG A 23 6.01 -1.83 9.71
CA ARG A 23 5.22 -1.59 10.94
C ARG A 23 5.76 -0.42 11.75
N GLU A 24 7.09 -0.30 11.89
CA GLU A 24 7.72 0.84 12.55
C GLU A 24 7.44 2.16 11.83
N MET A 25 7.32 2.10 10.49
CA MET A 25 6.88 3.22 9.68
C MET A 25 5.36 3.49 9.78
N GLY A 26 4.58 2.68 10.49
CA GLY A 26 3.14 2.84 10.68
C GLY A 26 2.29 2.25 9.56
N TYR A 27 2.80 1.25 8.83
CA TYR A 27 1.99 0.42 7.95
C TYR A 27 1.34 -0.72 8.73
N ASP A 28 0.07 -0.94 8.44
CA ASP A 28 -0.64 -2.17 8.75
C ASP A 28 -0.25 -3.23 7.72
N ILE A 29 0.28 -4.36 8.20
CA ILE A 29 0.68 -5.47 7.33
C ILE A 29 -0.44 -6.49 7.30
N GLU A 30 -1.07 -6.61 6.15
CA GLU A 30 -1.95 -7.73 5.84
C GLU A 30 -1.05 -8.89 5.41
N LEU A 31 -0.85 -9.87 6.31
CA LEU A 31 -0.32 -11.15 5.88
C LEU A 31 -1.35 -11.75 4.92
N PRO A 32 -0.95 -12.22 3.72
CA PRO A 32 -1.87 -12.80 2.78
C PRO A 32 -2.68 -13.88 3.50
N ALA A 33 -4.00 -13.85 3.33
CA ALA A 33 -4.80 -15.04 3.60
C ALA A 33 -4.14 -16.21 2.86
N ILE A 34 -4.09 -17.37 3.52
CA ILE A 34 -3.37 -18.59 3.13
C ILE A 34 -3.66 -19.06 1.68
N GLU A 35 -4.63 -18.44 0.99
CA GLU A 35 -5.11 -18.77 -0.34
C GLU A 35 -4.71 -17.79 -1.47
N ALA A 36 -3.95 -16.72 -1.20
CA ALA A 36 -3.42 -15.84 -2.27
C ALA A 36 -2.08 -16.40 -2.80
N PRO A 37 -2.00 -16.91 -4.04
CA PRO A 37 -0.87 -17.79 -4.44
C PRO A 37 0.48 -17.10 -4.63
N GLU A 38 0.58 -15.76 -4.60
CA GLU A 38 1.80 -15.08 -5.06
C GLU A 38 2.21 -13.84 -4.26
N THR A 39 1.38 -13.26 -3.38
CA THR A 39 1.79 -12.05 -2.64
C THR A 39 2.64 -12.41 -1.43
N GLY A 40 3.87 -11.89 -1.38
CA GLY A 40 4.79 -12.05 -0.26
C GLY A 40 4.50 -11.07 0.88
N LEU A 41 3.99 -9.88 0.56
CA LEU A 41 3.71 -8.82 1.51
C LEU A 41 2.63 -7.87 0.97
N VAL A 42 1.63 -7.56 1.79
CA VAL A 42 0.68 -6.47 1.53
C VAL A 42 0.74 -5.52 2.72
N ALA A 43 1.00 -4.25 2.44
CA ALA A 43 1.15 -3.20 3.45
C ALA A 43 0.23 -2.04 3.11
N ARG A 44 -0.55 -1.60 4.09
CA ARG A 44 -1.46 -0.47 3.99
C ARG A 44 -1.08 0.58 5.01
N ARG A 45 -1.14 1.85 4.63
CA ARG A 45 -1.03 2.96 5.57
C ARG A 45 -2.08 4.00 5.27
N ASP A 46 -2.92 4.26 6.26
CA ASP A 46 -3.87 5.36 6.23
C ASP A 46 -3.26 6.58 6.92
N ARG A 47 -3.30 7.71 6.23
CA ARG A 47 -2.98 9.05 6.75
C ARG A 47 -4.28 9.86 6.82
N ALA A 48 -4.18 11.06 7.38
CA ALA A 48 -5.34 11.97 7.43
C ALA A 48 -5.86 12.38 6.04
N ASP A 49 -4.98 12.45 5.04
CA ASP A 49 -5.27 12.98 3.69
C ASP A 49 -5.25 11.92 2.59
N ARG A 50 -4.68 10.74 2.85
CA ARG A 50 -4.43 9.72 1.82
C ARG A 50 -4.33 8.31 2.39
N THR A 51 -4.49 7.33 1.51
CA THR A 51 -4.19 5.92 1.74
C THR A 51 -3.10 5.46 0.78
N VAL A 52 -2.11 4.75 1.30
CA VAL A 52 -1.09 4.05 0.52
C VAL A 52 -1.28 2.55 0.71
N LEU A 53 -1.42 1.80 -0.38
CA LEU A 53 -1.48 0.35 -0.38
C LEU A 53 -0.37 -0.19 -1.27
N VAL A 54 0.49 -1.06 -0.76
CA VAL A 54 1.59 -1.69 -1.50
C VAL A 54 1.49 -3.20 -1.38
N ALA A 55 1.48 -3.88 -2.52
CA ALA A 55 1.57 -5.33 -2.59
C ALA A 55 2.87 -5.71 -3.31
N ILE A 56 3.61 -6.67 -2.75
CA ILE A 56 4.89 -7.16 -3.27
C ILE A 56 4.85 -8.68 -3.31
N ASP A 57 5.20 -9.27 -4.45
CA ASP A 57 5.30 -10.72 -4.59
C ASP A 57 6.68 -11.27 -4.21
N SER A 58 6.79 -12.60 -4.12
CA SER A 58 8.06 -13.27 -3.81
C SER A 58 9.14 -13.14 -4.90
N GLY A 59 8.79 -12.56 -6.06
CA GLY A 59 9.69 -12.26 -7.15
C GLY A 59 10.11 -10.78 -7.22
N GLY A 60 9.71 -9.95 -6.24
CA GLY A 60 10.05 -8.53 -6.18
C GLY A 60 9.19 -7.64 -7.09
N ARG A 61 8.16 -8.16 -7.76
CA ARG A 61 7.20 -7.30 -8.46
C ARG A 61 6.33 -6.62 -7.42
N PHE A 62 6.13 -5.33 -7.58
CA PHE A 62 5.26 -4.56 -6.70
C PHE A 62 4.17 -3.83 -7.46
N ARG A 63 3.06 -3.62 -6.76
CA ARG A 63 1.99 -2.71 -7.14
C ARG A 63 1.67 -1.83 -5.94
N ALA A 64 1.80 -0.53 -6.12
CA ALA A 64 1.37 0.47 -5.16
C ALA A 64 0.13 1.20 -5.67
N THR A 65 -0.80 1.50 -4.78
CA THR A 65 -1.98 2.31 -5.03
C THR A 65 -2.00 3.44 -4.01
N LEU A 66 -2.00 4.68 -4.49
CA LEU A 66 -2.20 5.87 -3.69
C LEU A 66 -3.58 6.42 -3.97
N THR A 67 -4.35 6.67 -2.92
CA THR A 67 -5.69 7.26 -3.02
C THR A 67 -5.78 8.45 -2.10
N TRP A 68 -6.26 9.58 -2.59
CA TRP A 68 -6.52 10.77 -1.78
C TRP A 68 -7.74 11.53 -2.29
N VAL A 69 -8.32 12.34 -1.42
CA VAL A 69 -9.46 13.20 -1.76
C VAL A 69 -8.94 14.49 -2.38
N VAL A 70 -9.51 14.88 -3.51
CA VAL A 70 -9.17 16.10 -4.27
C VAL A 70 -10.14 17.25 -3.95
N GLY A 71 -11.37 16.92 -3.53
CA GLY A 71 -12.35 17.92 -3.11
C GLY A 71 -13.47 17.29 -2.30
N GLU A 72 -13.97 18.04 -1.31
CA GLU A 72 -15.10 17.66 -0.47
C GLU A 72 -16.14 18.79 -0.37
N TRP A 73 -17.41 18.43 -0.44
CA TRP A 73 -18.55 19.33 -0.26
C TRP A 73 -19.45 18.79 0.86
N PRO A 74 -19.21 19.20 2.12
CA PRO A 74 -20.01 18.74 3.23
C PRO A 74 -21.39 19.41 3.22
N SER A 75 -22.42 18.61 3.45
CA SER A 75 -23.80 19.08 3.61
C SER A 75 -24.49 18.35 4.76
N ARG A 76 -25.72 18.76 5.07
CA ARG A 76 -26.58 18.11 6.05
C ARG A 76 -27.84 17.66 5.35
N ASP A 77 -28.34 16.51 5.76
CA ASP A 77 -29.57 15.95 5.21
C ASP A 77 -30.37 15.22 6.30
N VAL A 78 -31.55 14.70 5.95
CA VAL A 78 -32.39 13.87 6.81
C VAL A 78 -32.75 12.59 6.08
N ILE A 79 -32.28 11.45 6.59
CA ILE A 79 -32.59 10.12 6.05
C ILE A 79 -33.50 9.40 7.05
N GLY A 80 -34.73 9.07 6.63
CA GLY A 80 -35.70 8.39 7.50
C GLY A 80 -36.05 9.17 8.77
N GLY A 81 -35.95 10.50 8.74
CA GLY A 81 -36.18 11.37 9.91
C GLY A 81 -34.96 11.58 10.80
N ALA A 82 -33.84 10.89 10.56
CA ALA A 82 -32.59 11.09 11.30
C ALA A 82 -31.70 12.15 10.61
N PRO A 83 -31.20 13.16 11.34
CA PRO A 83 -30.26 14.13 10.78
C PRO A 83 -28.92 13.45 10.51
N VAL A 84 -28.37 13.67 9.31
CA VAL A 84 -27.09 13.10 8.87
C VAL A 84 -26.17 14.19 8.34
N ARG A 85 -24.85 13.94 8.43
CA ARG A 85 -23.83 14.69 7.70
C ARG A 85 -23.52 13.93 6.43
N VAL A 86 -23.68 14.58 5.28
CA VAL A 86 -23.33 14.03 3.97
C VAL A 86 -22.00 14.66 3.55
N ILE A 87 -21.10 13.84 3.02
CA ILE A 87 -19.84 14.30 2.44
C ILE A 87 -19.82 13.81 1.00
N ASP A 88 -20.03 14.72 0.06
CA ASP A 88 -19.74 14.49 -1.35
C ASP A 88 -18.24 14.70 -1.56
N ALA A 89 -17.56 13.78 -2.22
CA ALA A 89 -16.12 13.79 -2.37
C ALA A 89 -15.68 13.30 -3.75
N VAL A 90 -14.69 13.97 -4.32
CA VAL A 90 -13.96 13.52 -5.50
C VAL A 90 -12.59 13.03 -5.06
N SER A 91 -12.25 11.80 -5.43
CA SER A 91 -10.96 11.19 -5.10
C SER A 91 -10.11 10.94 -6.35
N ARG A 92 -8.80 10.94 -6.17
CA ARG A 92 -7.82 10.52 -7.17
C ARG A 92 -7.14 9.24 -6.70
N THR A 93 -6.96 8.32 -7.64
CA THR A 93 -6.19 7.10 -7.43
C THR A 93 -5.05 7.05 -8.43
N VAL A 94 -3.85 6.73 -7.96
CA VAL A 94 -2.67 6.49 -8.78
C VAL A 94 -2.19 5.07 -8.51
N THR A 95 -2.08 4.27 -9.57
CA THR A 95 -1.47 2.93 -9.51
C THR A 95 -0.06 3.01 -10.09
N ILE A 96 0.90 2.49 -9.35
CA ILE A 96 2.32 2.39 -9.72
C ILE A 96 2.70 0.93 -9.68
N THR A 97 3.40 0.45 -10.69
CA THR A 97 3.89 -0.92 -10.77
C THR A 97 5.37 -0.92 -11.11
N GLY A 98 6.12 -1.85 -10.55
CA GLY A 98 7.53 -2.00 -10.89
C GLY A 98 8.13 -3.33 -10.43
N GLN A 99 9.43 -3.43 -10.59
CA GLN A 99 10.25 -4.58 -10.23
C GLN A 99 11.37 -4.11 -9.31
N LEU A 100 11.52 -4.78 -8.17
CA LEU A 100 12.64 -4.59 -7.26
C LEU A 100 13.72 -5.60 -7.59
N GLU A 101 14.98 -5.15 -7.57
CA GLU A 101 16.16 -6.00 -7.74
C GLU A 101 16.58 -6.64 -6.42
N ARG A 102 16.21 -6.03 -5.28
CA ARG A 102 16.50 -6.53 -3.92
C ARG A 102 15.40 -6.16 -2.91
N PRO A 103 15.19 -6.95 -1.84
CA PRO A 103 14.19 -6.69 -0.80
C PRO A 103 14.40 -5.37 -0.05
N GLU A 104 15.66 -4.94 0.15
CA GLU A 104 15.93 -3.71 0.91
C GLU A 104 15.36 -2.47 0.22
N GLN A 105 15.19 -2.51 -1.11
CA GLN A 105 14.62 -1.41 -1.90
C GLN A 105 13.15 -1.14 -1.57
N VAL A 106 12.46 -2.06 -0.87
CA VAL A 106 11.07 -1.84 -0.45
C VAL A 106 10.96 -0.61 0.44
N ILE A 107 11.88 -0.44 1.38
CA ILE A 107 11.84 0.68 2.33
C ILE A 107 12.03 2.01 1.62
N ASP A 108 12.97 2.07 0.68
CA ASP A 108 13.23 3.26 -0.14
C ASP A 108 12.00 3.60 -0.99
N VAL A 109 11.45 2.61 -1.72
CA VAL A 109 10.26 2.81 -2.57
C VAL A 109 9.09 3.31 -1.73
N VAL A 110 8.78 2.65 -0.63
CA VAL A 110 7.63 3.00 0.22
C VAL A 110 7.80 4.38 0.86
N SER A 111 9.03 4.78 1.21
CA SER A 111 9.34 6.12 1.70
C SER A 111 9.11 7.18 0.63
N ASP A 112 9.49 6.89 -0.62
CA ASP A 112 9.37 7.82 -1.74
C ASP A 112 7.94 7.90 -2.29
N LEU A 113 7.10 6.87 -2.12
CA LEU A 113 5.69 6.92 -2.54
C LEU A 113 4.95 8.10 -1.89
N ASP A 114 5.28 8.46 -0.64
CA ASP A 114 4.69 9.61 0.06
C ASP A 114 4.99 10.94 -0.66
N SER A 115 6.07 11.02 -1.46
CA SER A 115 6.45 12.23 -2.21
C SER A 115 5.67 12.41 -3.53
N ILE A 116 5.15 11.32 -4.11
CA ILE A 116 4.49 11.34 -5.43
C ILE A 116 3.18 12.12 -5.38
N ALA A 117 2.50 12.10 -4.24
CA ALA A 117 1.23 12.81 -4.05
C ALA A 117 1.38 14.35 -3.98
N CYS A 118 2.60 14.89 -3.79
CA CYS A 118 2.84 16.33 -3.63
C CYS A 118 3.24 17.07 -4.92
N ARG A 119 3.23 16.41 -6.09
CA ARG A 119 3.44 17.12 -7.36
C ARG A 119 2.13 17.71 -7.86
N GLU A 120 1.79 18.88 -7.33
CA GLU A 120 0.91 19.87 -7.96
C GLU A 120 1.69 20.78 -8.90
#